data_AF-A0A0V0UIF0-F1
#
_entry.id   AF-A0A0V0UIF0-F1
#
_cell.length_a   1.000
_cell.length_b   1.000
_cell.length_c   1.000
_cell.angle_alpha   90.00
_cell.angle_beta   90.00
_cell.angle_gamma   90.00
#
_symmetry.space_group_name_H-M   'P 1'
#
loop_
_entity.id
_entity.type
_entity.pdbx_description
1 polymer ?
#
loop_
_entity_poly.entity_id
_entity_poly.type
_entity_poly.pdbx_seq_one_letter_code
_entity_poly.pdbx_strand_id
1 'polypeptide(L)'
;MINRDKADIQQFRMLADQLRRELYIKRVLVSDAAKDLMKFINEHQREDVLVSGFTSMKENPFRPKTFFADVYEFDLIIDSASNSVIGVLLLPFLSE
;
A
#
# COMPACT_ATOMS: atom_id res chain seq x y z
N MET A 1 28.22 16.36 -47.49
CA MET A 1 28.15 15.95 -46.07
C MET A 1 28.24 17.17 -45.16
N ILE A 2 27.21 18.04 -45.13
CA ILE A 2 27.23 19.31 -44.34
C ILE A 2 26.08 19.39 -43.31
N ASN A 3 25.11 18.46 -43.39
CA ASN A 3 23.89 18.53 -42.59
C ASN A 3 23.95 17.74 -41.26
N ARG A 4 24.80 16.71 -41.13
CA ARG A 4 24.98 15.96 -39.87
C ARG A 4 25.65 16.84 -38.81
N ASP A 5 26.76 17.48 -39.17
CA ASP A 5 27.54 18.31 -38.25
C ASP A 5 26.73 19.48 -37.67
N LYS A 6 25.81 20.06 -38.44
CA LYS A 6 24.91 21.13 -37.96
C LYS A 6 23.83 20.61 -37.01
N ALA A 7 23.27 19.42 -37.26
CA ALA A 7 22.29 18.80 -36.38
C ALA A 7 22.92 18.43 -35.04
N ASP A 8 24.14 17.87 -35.07
CA ASP A 8 24.90 17.53 -33.87
C ASP A 8 25.25 18.79 -33.06
N ILE A 9 25.71 19.87 -33.71
CA ILE A 9 25.97 21.17 -33.05
C ILE A 9 24.71 21.73 -32.40
N GLN A 10 23.56 21.63 -33.06
CA GLN A 10 22.30 22.12 -32.51
C GLN A 10 21.88 21.31 -31.27
N GLN A 11 22.05 19.99 -31.29
CA GLN A 11 21.80 19.13 -30.13
C GLN A 11 22.73 19.47 -28.96
N PHE A 12 24.03 19.68 -29.22
CA PHE A 12 24.98 20.07 -28.17
C PHE A 12 24.64 21.43 -27.55
N ARG A 13 24.14 22.39 -28.35
CA ARG A 13 23.66 23.68 -27.83
C ARG A 13 22.45 23.51 -26.91
N MET A 14 21.46 22.73 -27.35
CA MET A 14 20.27 22.44 -26.53
C MET A 14 20.64 21.75 -25.21
N LEU A 15 21.58 20.80 -25.24
CA LEU A 15 22.07 20.13 -24.03
C LEU A 15 22.82 21.11 -23.12
N ALA A 16 23.69 21.95 -23.67
CA ALA A 16 24.40 22.96 -22.88
C ALA A 16 23.44 23.96 -22.21
N ASP A 17 22.39 24.37 -22.93
CA ASP A 17 21.36 25.25 -22.38
C ASP A 17 20.55 24.55 -21.28
N GLN A 18 20.25 23.25 -21.44
CA GLN A 18 19.64 22.45 -20.39
C GLN A 18 20.50 22.38 -19.12
N LEU A 19 21.79 22.07 -19.27
CA LEU A 19 22.73 21.99 -18.15
C LEU A 19 22.89 23.33 -17.44
N ARG A 20 22.90 24.45 -18.19
CA ARG A 20 22.89 25.79 -17.60
C ARG A 20 21.65 26.01 -16.75
N ARG A 21 20.46 25.63 -17.23
CA ARG A 21 19.22 25.72 -16.44
C ARG A 21 19.29 24.88 -15.17
N GLU A 22 19.79 23.65 -15.26
CA GLU A 22 19.94 22.75 -14.11
C GLU A 22 20.93 23.26 -13.06
N LEU A 23 22.01 23.90 -13.49
CA LEU A 23 23.01 24.52 -12.60
C LEU A 23 22.38 25.61 -11.71
N TYR A 24 21.40 26.35 -12.22
CA TYR A 24 20.74 27.44 -11.49
C TYR A 24 19.61 26.98 -10.57
N ILE A 25 19.34 25.67 -10.48
CA ILE A 25 18.36 25.14 -9.52
C ILE A 25 18.91 25.30 -8.10
N LYS A 26 18.17 26.02 -7.26
CA LYS A 26 18.48 26.17 -5.83
C LYS A 26 18.34 24.83 -5.13
N ARG A 27 19.43 24.35 -4.53
CA ARG A 27 19.44 23.12 -3.74
C ARG A 27 19.14 23.43 -2.28
N VAL A 28 18.57 22.45 -1.58
CA VAL A 28 18.44 22.44 -0.13
C VAL A 28 19.51 21.52 0.47
N LEU A 29 19.81 21.68 1.76
CA LEU A 29 20.70 20.77 2.46
C LEU A 29 20.05 19.38 2.51
N VAL A 30 20.87 18.35 2.30
CA VAL A 30 20.40 16.95 2.39
C VAL A 30 19.81 16.65 3.77
N SER A 31 20.39 17.23 4.82
CA SER A 31 19.87 17.10 6.18
C SER A 31 18.46 17.68 6.35
N ASP A 32 18.15 18.78 5.67
CA ASP A 32 16.85 19.43 5.79
C ASP A 32 15.80 18.69 4.94
N ALA A 33 16.16 18.31 3.72
CA ALA A 33 15.33 17.42 2.90
C ALA A 33 15.00 16.10 3.63
N ALA A 34 15.97 15.50 4.32
CA ALA A 34 15.75 14.29 5.10
C ALA A 34 14.78 14.51 6.27
N LYS A 35 14.87 15.65 6.97
CA LYS A 35 13.92 16.01 8.04
C LYS A 35 12.51 16.18 7.47
N ASP A 36 12.38 16.85 6.34
CA ASP A 36 11.08 17.08 5.70
C ASP A 36 10.43 15.74 5.28
N LEU A 37 11.22 14.84 4.69
CA LEU A 37 10.76 13.48 4.36
C LEU A 37 10.34 12.70 5.60
N MET A 38 11.16 12.71 6.66
CA MET A 38 10.82 12.03 7.92
C MET A 38 9.56 12.61 8.57
N LYS A 39 9.39 13.93 8.54
CA LYS A 39 8.19 14.59 9.05
C LYS A 39 6.96 14.11 8.30
N PHE A 40 7.00 14.14 6.97
CA PHE A 40 5.88 13.70 6.13
C PHE A 40 5.50 12.24 6.40
N ILE A 41 6.49 11.34 6.45
CA ILE A 41 6.27 9.93 6.75
C ILE A 41 5.62 9.78 8.13
N ASN A 42 6.15 10.45 9.16
CA ASN A 42 5.61 10.33 10.51
C ASN A 42 4.16 10.84 10.66
N GLU A 43 3.80 11.87 9.90
CA GLU A 43 2.44 12.42 9.88
C GLU A 43 1.44 11.45 9.24
N HIS A 44 1.83 10.71 8.18
CA HIS A 44 0.93 9.87 7.39
C HIS A 44 1.04 8.37 7.68
N GLN A 45 2.03 7.92 8.46
CA GLN A 45 2.26 6.49 8.73
C GLN A 45 1.06 5.75 9.33
N ARG A 46 0.16 6.46 10.02
CA ARG A 46 -1.04 5.86 10.64
C ARG A 46 -2.15 5.61 9.63
N GLU A 47 -2.13 6.32 8.51
CA GLU A 47 -3.07 6.15 7.40
C GLU A 47 -2.57 5.11 6.40
N ASP A 48 -1.27 4.79 6.44
CA ASP A 48 -0.66 3.74 5.63
C ASP A 48 -1.02 2.35 6.16
N VAL A 49 -2.07 1.78 5.59
CA VAL A 49 -2.58 0.44 5.92
C VAL A 49 -1.56 -0.69 5.70
N LEU A 50 -0.49 -0.46 4.95
CA LEU A 50 0.59 -1.45 4.78
C LEU A 50 1.61 -1.40 5.92
N VAL A 51 1.68 -0.27 6.63
CA VAL A 51 2.55 -0.08 7.79
C VAL A 51 1.80 -0.37 9.08
N SER A 52 0.62 0.23 9.28
CA SER A 52 -0.18 0.07 10.51
C SER A 52 -1.09 -1.15 10.51
N GLY A 53 -1.35 -1.74 9.34
CA GLY A 53 -2.44 -2.69 9.14
C GLY A 53 -3.80 -2.00 9.06
N PHE A 54 -4.82 -2.78 8.69
CA PHE A 54 -6.21 -2.32 8.73
C PHE A 54 -6.73 -2.32 10.17
N THR A 55 -7.50 -1.29 10.54
CA THR A 55 -8.14 -1.19 11.87
C THR A 55 -9.17 -2.30 12.07
N SER A 56 -9.86 -2.66 10.99
CA SER A 56 -10.70 -3.84 10.93
C SER A 56 -10.43 -4.58 9.65
N MET A 57 -10.42 -5.91 9.74
CA MET A 57 -10.32 -6.75 8.54
C MET A 57 -11.44 -6.43 7.51
N LYS A 58 -12.56 -5.79 7.92
CA LYS A 58 -13.70 -5.44 7.04
C LYS A 58 -13.37 -4.27 6.10
N GLU A 59 -12.39 -3.46 6.46
CA GLU A 59 -11.89 -2.33 5.65
C GLU A 59 -10.94 -2.81 4.56
N ASN A 60 -10.39 -4.02 4.67
CA ASN A 60 -9.54 -4.61 3.65
C ASN A 60 -10.37 -5.06 2.44
N PRO A 61 -10.23 -4.42 1.25
CA PRO A 61 -10.99 -4.80 0.06
C PRO A 61 -10.64 -6.22 -0.44
N PHE A 62 -9.47 -6.74 -0.06
CA PHE A 62 -8.98 -8.07 -0.41
C PHE A 62 -9.30 -9.13 0.66
N ARG A 63 -10.15 -8.80 1.63
CA ARG A 63 -10.62 -9.76 2.61
C ARG A 63 -11.36 -10.91 1.89
N PRO A 64 -11.03 -12.19 2.18
CA PRO A 64 -11.81 -13.31 1.69
C PRO A 64 -13.28 -13.15 2.08
N LYS A 65 -14.20 -13.29 1.12
CA LYS A 65 -15.63 -13.34 1.41
C LYS A 65 -15.94 -14.69 2.05
N THR A 66 -15.74 -14.80 3.36
CA THR A 66 -16.20 -15.94 4.13
C THR A 66 -17.71 -15.85 4.26
N PHE A 67 -18.44 -16.41 3.28
CA PHE A 67 -19.91 -16.42 3.26
C PHE A 67 -20.55 -17.06 4.51
N PHE A 68 -19.78 -17.80 5.32
CA PHE A 68 -20.28 -18.50 6.50
C PHE A 68 -19.59 -18.11 7.81
N ALA A 69 -18.30 -17.76 7.81
CA ALA A 69 -17.55 -17.55 9.04
C ALA A 69 -17.76 -16.19 9.73
N ASP A 70 -18.32 -15.19 9.04
CA ASP A 70 -18.61 -13.88 9.64
C ASP A 70 -20.03 -13.81 10.24
N VAL A 71 -20.87 -14.82 10.00
CA VAL A 71 -22.28 -14.82 10.40
C VAL A 71 -22.62 -16.02 11.27
N TYR A 72 -21.89 -17.14 11.19
CA TYR A 72 -22.21 -18.36 11.92
C TYR A 72 -21.01 -18.94 12.65
N GLU A 73 -21.21 -19.35 13.89
CA GLU A 73 -20.29 -20.23 14.62
C GLU A 73 -20.63 -21.70 14.31
N PHE A 74 -19.61 -22.55 14.18
CA PHE A 74 -19.76 -23.97 13.89
C PHE A 74 -19.56 -24.79 15.17
N ASP A 75 -20.66 -25.26 15.75
CA ASP A 75 -20.61 -26.21 16.85
C ASP A 75 -20.82 -27.64 16.35
N LEU A 76 -19.94 -28.54 16.81
CA LEU A 76 -20.07 -29.98 16.55
C LEU A 76 -21.15 -30.56 17.46
N ILE A 77 -22.15 -31.20 16.87
CA ILE A 77 -23.13 -31.98 17.63
C ILE A 77 -22.52 -33.36 17.85
N ILE A 78 -22.18 -33.65 19.10
CA ILE A 78 -21.66 -34.95 19.54
C ILE A 78 -22.80 -35.77 20.14
N ASP A 79 -22.99 -36.99 19.66
CA ASP A 79 -23.85 -37.96 20.34
C ASP A 79 -23.20 -38.40 21.64
N SER A 80 -23.81 -38.07 22.78
CA SER A 80 -23.29 -38.39 24.11
C SER A 80 -23.09 -39.88 24.38
N ALA A 81 -23.82 -40.78 23.68
CA ALA A 81 -23.71 -42.21 23.90
C ALA A 81 -22.56 -42.86 23.11
N SER A 82 -22.32 -42.38 21.89
CA SER A 82 -21.29 -42.92 20.99
C SER A 82 -20.03 -42.06 20.88
N ASN A 83 -20.05 -40.85 21.43
CA ASN A 83 -19.04 -39.81 21.28
C ASN A 83 -18.69 -39.51 19.81
N SER A 84 -19.64 -39.75 18.92
CA SER A 84 -19.50 -39.56 17.49
C SER A 84 -20.05 -38.21 17.07
N VAL A 85 -19.41 -37.56 16.10
CA VAL A 85 -19.96 -36.36 15.46
C VAL A 85 -21.16 -36.78 14.62
N ILE A 86 -22.34 -36.29 14.97
CA ILE A 86 -23.59 -36.59 14.29
C ILE A 86 -24.14 -35.41 13.48
N GLY A 87 -23.56 -34.22 13.62
CA GLY A 87 -23.95 -33.06 12.85
C GLY A 87 -23.12 -31.81 13.14
N VAL A 88 -23.41 -30.75 12.40
CA VAL A 88 -22.84 -29.42 12.56
C VAL A 88 -23.99 -28.44 12.73
N LEU A 89 -23.97 -27.64 13.80
CA LEU A 89 -24.93 -26.58 14.05
C LEU A 89 -24.38 -25.26 13.51
N LEU A 90 -25.15 -24.54 12.68
CA LEU A 90 -24.87 -23.15 12.30
C LEU A 90 -25.73 -22.21 13.16
N LEU A 91 -25.11 -21.51 14.13
CA LEU A 91 -25.80 -20.49 14.92
C LEU A 91 -25.43 -19.09 14.45
N PRO A 92 -26.41 -18.21 14.11
CA PRO A 92 -26.11 -16.85 13.68
C PRO A 92 -25.55 -16.01 14.84
N PHE A 93 -24.55 -15.18 14.54
CA PHE A 93 -23.93 -14.26 15.49
C PHE A 93 -24.94 -13.18 15.90
N LEU A 94 -25.46 -13.22 17.13
CA LEU A 94 -26.21 -12.12 17.71
C LEU A 94 -25.20 -11.03 18.08
N SER A 95 -25.08 -9.96 17.27
CA SER A 95 -24.38 -8.76 17.74
C SER A 95 -25.32 -7.99 18.68
N GLU A 96 -24.97 -7.92 19.97
CA GLU A 96 -25.49 -6.86 20.86
C GLU A 96 -25.02 -5.47 20.40
#